data_AF-A0AB38JH72-F1
#
_entry.id   AF-A0AB38JH72-F1
#
_cell.length_a   1.000
_cell.length_b   1.000
_cell.length_c   1.000
_cell.angle_alpha   90.00
_cell.angle_beta   90.00
_cell.angle_gamma   90.00
#
_symmetry.space_group_name_H-M   'P 1'
#
loop_
_entity.id
_entity.type
_entity.pdbx_description
1 polymer ?
#
loop_
_entity_poly.entity_id
_entity_poly.type
_entity_poly.pdbx_seq_one_letter_code
_entity_poly.pdbx_strand_id
1 'polypeptide(L)'
;MDVKQAAERLGVTPRRVVALIAAGRIEATKVGRRWEVTEVPGARSRRPLSARSRQSLAHALHERTLSGLEGQERARTAARIRRLRASQDPAGLLADWWGGEVESGLVDFGTNLVQHALHGDSDYVREALHRPRREYLRRLEDLADTVSSERRIMGLSIDDLARTADVDVSDVRRLERGLPVSRPSTARRVLDALGVEPTALPDLVLR
;
A
#
# COMPACT_ATOMS: atom_id res chain seq x y z
N MET A 1 3.35 -6.70 34.55
CA MET A 1 4.03 -5.38 34.41
C MET A 1 3.17 -4.28 35.01
N ASP A 2 3.72 -3.15 35.41
CA ASP A 2 2.91 -2.06 35.95
C ASP A 2 2.28 -1.17 34.85
N VAL A 3 1.35 -0.29 35.24
CA VAL A 3 0.65 0.64 34.32
C VAL A 3 1.61 1.57 33.58
N LYS A 4 2.72 1.97 34.20
CA LYS A 4 3.68 2.89 33.60
C LYS A 4 4.50 2.19 32.51
N GLN A 5 4.94 0.97 32.79
CA GLN A 5 5.60 0.09 31.82
C GLN A 5 4.68 -0.28 30.66
N ALA A 6 3.40 -0.55 30.95
CA ALA A 6 2.39 -0.80 29.92
C ALA A 6 2.14 0.45 29.06
N ALA A 7 2.14 1.65 29.65
CA ALA A 7 1.97 2.92 28.95
C ALA A 7 3.13 3.19 27.98
N GLU A 8 4.37 3.00 28.42
CA GLU A 8 5.56 3.09 27.56
C GLU A 8 5.51 2.07 26.42
N ARG A 9 5.18 0.81 26.71
CA ARG A 9 5.05 -0.23 25.68
C ARG A 9 3.98 0.08 24.65
N LEU A 10 2.85 0.64 25.08
CA LEU A 10 1.72 0.99 24.21
C LEU A 10 1.88 2.33 23.49
N GLY A 11 2.84 3.16 23.89
CA GLY A 11 2.96 4.54 23.40
C GLY A 11 1.75 5.41 23.78
N VAL A 12 1.11 5.16 24.93
CA VAL A 12 -0.06 5.91 25.43
C VAL A 12 0.17 6.44 26.84
N THR A 13 -0.73 7.27 27.36
CA THR A 13 -0.62 7.78 28.73
C THR A 13 -1.06 6.74 29.77
N PRO A 14 -0.53 6.76 31.01
CA PRO A 14 -0.97 5.87 32.09
C PRO A 14 -2.48 5.93 32.36
N ARG A 15 -3.08 7.12 32.21
CA ARG A 15 -4.53 7.32 32.34
C ARG A 15 -5.31 6.54 31.27
N ARG A 16 -4.77 6.46 30.04
CA ARG A 16 -5.36 5.69 28.94
C ARG A 16 -5.28 4.19 29.20
N VAL A 17 -4.19 3.71 29.80
CA VAL A 17 -4.05 2.29 30.21
C VAL A 17 -5.12 1.92 31.23
N VAL A 18 -5.34 2.73 32.27
CA VAL A 18 -6.40 2.48 33.27
C VAL A 18 -7.79 2.48 32.63
N ALA A 19 -8.04 3.35 31.66
CA ALA A 19 -9.31 3.36 30.92
C ALA A 19 -9.51 2.09 30.07
N LEU A 20 -8.44 1.53 29.50
CA LEU A 20 -8.49 0.28 28.74
C LEU A 20 -8.70 -0.94 29.64
N ILE A 21 -8.11 -0.95 30.84
CA ILE A 21 -8.39 -1.96 31.88
C ILE A 21 -9.87 -1.91 32.28
N ALA A 22 -10.40 -0.71 32.57
CA ALA A 22 -11.80 -0.53 32.93
C ALA A 22 -12.78 -0.94 31.81
N ALA A 23 -12.35 -0.81 30.55
CA ALA A 23 -13.11 -1.25 29.38
C ALA A 23 -12.95 -2.75 29.05
N GLY A 24 -12.20 -3.52 29.85
CA GLY A 24 -11.94 -4.95 29.63
C GLY A 24 -11.07 -5.25 28.40
N ARG A 25 -10.30 -4.26 27.91
CA ARG A 25 -9.46 -4.39 26.71
C ARG A 25 -8.01 -4.77 27.01
N ILE A 26 -7.62 -4.70 28.28
CA ILE A 26 -6.31 -5.12 28.78
C ILE A 26 -6.57 -5.99 30.01
N GLU A 27 -6.04 -7.21 30.00
CA GLU A 27 -6.09 -8.06 31.18
C GLU A 27 -5.14 -7.52 32.25
N ALA A 28 -5.72 -7.17 33.40
CA ALA A 28 -4.97 -6.70 34.54
C ALA A 28 -5.61 -7.15 35.84
N THR A 29 -4.79 -7.48 36.82
CA THR A 29 -5.20 -7.83 38.18
C THR A 29 -4.89 -6.68 39.12
N LYS A 30 -5.84 -6.36 40.02
CA LYS A 30 -5.64 -5.31 41.01
C LYS A 30 -4.95 -5.90 42.24
N VAL A 31 -3.72 -5.50 42.48
CA VAL A 31 -2.91 -5.91 43.64
C VAL A 31 -2.77 -4.72 44.58
N GLY A 32 -3.58 -4.71 45.64
CA GLY A 32 -3.68 -3.60 46.59
C GLY A 32 -4.13 -2.29 45.93
N ARG A 33 -3.23 -1.29 45.88
CA ARG A 33 -3.47 0.02 45.25
C ARG A 33 -2.94 0.13 43.81
N ARG A 34 -2.35 -0.93 43.25
CA ARG A 34 -1.73 -0.92 41.93
C ARG A 34 -2.41 -1.93 41.00
N TRP A 35 -2.32 -1.67 39.71
CA TRP A 35 -2.71 -2.61 38.67
C TRP A 35 -1.47 -3.32 38.15
N GLU A 36 -1.50 -4.64 38.16
CA GLU A 36 -0.57 -5.48 37.42
C GLU A 36 -1.22 -5.89 36.10
N VAL A 37 -0.65 -5.41 35.00
CA VAL A 37 -1.03 -5.78 33.64
C VAL A 37 -0.37 -7.12 33.31
N THR A 38 -1.20 -8.12 33.05
CA THR A 38 -0.78 -9.50 32.73
C THR A 38 -0.26 -9.56 31.30
N GLU A 39 -1.07 -9.04 30.37
CA GLU A 39 -0.75 -8.98 28.95
C GLU A 39 -1.22 -7.64 28.39
N VAL A 40 -0.31 -6.96 27.69
CA VAL A 40 -0.66 -5.78 26.90
C VAL A 40 -0.74 -6.23 25.45
N PRO A 41 -1.86 -6.02 24.76
CA PRO A 41 -1.89 -6.18 23.32
C PRO A 41 -0.74 -5.37 22.74
N GLY A 42 0.06 -5.96 21.84
CA GLY A 42 1.11 -5.23 21.14
C GLY A 42 0.55 -3.89 20.65
N ALA A 43 1.29 -2.81 20.90
CA ALA A 43 0.86 -1.45 20.64
C ALA A 43 0.39 -1.31 19.18
N ARG A 44 -0.91 -1.44 18.93
CA ARG A 44 -1.49 -1.11 17.62
C ARG A 44 -1.37 0.40 17.49
N SER A 45 -0.26 0.85 16.92
CA SER A 45 0.16 2.26 16.94
C SER A 45 -0.79 3.14 16.13
N ARG A 46 -1.70 2.54 15.35
CA ARG A 46 -2.66 3.23 14.51
C ARG A 46 -3.99 2.48 14.46
N ARG A 47 -5.10 3.24 14.38
CA ARG A 47 -6.43 2.69 14.11
C ARG A 47 -6.38 1.90 12.79
N PRO A 48 -6.85 0.65 12.75
CA PRO A 48 -6.93 -0.13 11.52
C PRO A 48 -7.71 0.61 10.43
N LEU A 49 -7.42 0.28 9.18
CA LEU A 49 -8.15 0.81 8.03
C LEU A 49 -9.61 0.31 8.06
N SER A 50 -10.52 1.14 7.54
CA SER A 50 -11.90 0.70 7.32
C SER A 50 -11.95 -0.49 6.34
N ALA A 51 -12.99 -1.33 6.42
CA ALA A 51 -13.13 -2.50 5.54
C ALA A 51 -13.01 -2.13 4.06
N ARG A 52 -13.68 -1.06 3.62
CA ARG A 52 -13.56 -0.54 2.25
C ARG A 52 -12.12 -0.16 1.88
N SER A 53 -11.40 0.55 2.75
CA SER A 53 -9.99 0.90 2.47
C SER A 53 -9.08 -0.33 2.42
N ARG A 54 -9.37 -1.36 3.21
CA ARG A 54 -8.67 -2.65 3.17
C ARG A 54 -8.92 -3.36 1.84
N GLN A 55 -10.17 -3.46 1.41
CA GLN A 55 -10.55 -4.05 0.13
C GLN A 55 -9.90 -3.33 -1.07
N SER A 56 -10.00 -2.00 -1.13
CA SER A 56 -9.41 -1.21 -2.22
C SER A 56 -7.88 -1.34 -2.28
N LEU A 57 -7.22 -1.46 -1.12
CA LEU A 57 -5.77 -1.67 -1.07
C LEU A 57 -5.39 -3.11 -1.45
N ALA A 58 -6.12 -4.11 -0.97
CA ALA A 58 -5.88 -5.52 -1.32
C ALA A 58 -6.05 -5.75 -2.81
N HIS A 59 -7.14 -5.24 -3.40
CA HIS A 59 -7.37 -5.32 -4.84
C HIS A 59 -6.25 -4.63 -5.64
N ALA A 60 -5.87 -3.41 -5.24
CA ALA A 60 -4.79 -2.68 -5.93
C ALA A 60 -3.41 -3.35 -5.82
N LEU A 61 -3.13 -4.05 -4.71
CA LEU A 61 -1.91 -4.85 -4.55
C LEU A 61 -1.94 -6.12 -5.40
N HIS A 62 -3.12 -6.76 -5.51
CA HIS A 62 -3.30 -7.96 -6.33
C HIS A 62 -3.16 -7.66 -7.82
N GLU A 63 -4.00 -6.75 -8.32
CA GLU A 63 -4.11 -6.41 -9.75
C GLU A 63 -3.00 -5.45 -10.18
N ARG A 64 -2.19 -4.97 -9.23
CA ARG A 64 -1.11 -3.99 -9.44
C ARG A 64 -1.60 -2.74 -10.17
N THR A 65 -2.86 -2.37 -9.98
CA THR A 65 -3.49 -1.23 -10.64
C THR A 65 -4.34 -0.41 -9.66
N LEU A 66 -4.57 0.85 -10.00
CA LEU A 66 -5.53 1.71 -9.33
C LEU A 66 -6.81 1.89 -10.15
N SER A 67 -6.98 1.13 -11.25
CA SER A 67 -8.19 1.12 -12.07
C SER A 67 -9.42 0.79 -11.21
N GLY A 68 -10.55 1.40 -11.53
CA GLY A 68 -11.79 1.29 -10.74
C GLY A 68 -11.83 2.14 -9.45
N LEU A 69 -10.70 2.75 -9.03
CA LEU A 69 -10.69 3.71 -7.92
C LEU A 69 -10.77 5.16 -8.42
N GLU A 70 -11.55 5.99 -7.72
CA GLU A 70 -11.75 7.39 -8.08
C GLU A 70 -11.38 8.37 -6.96
N GLY A 71 -11.19 9.64 -7.33
CA GLY A 71 -11.04 10.76 -6.41
C GLY A 71 -10.06 10.54 -5.25
N GLN A 72 -10.54 10.79 -4.03
CA GLN A 72 -9.75 10.64 -2.81
C GLN A 72 -9.39 9.17 -2.49
N GLU A 73 -10.22 8.20 -2.89
CA GLU A 73 -9.94 6.79 -2.63
C GLU A 73 -8.70 6.34 -3.42
N ARG A 74 -8.65 6.67 -4.72
CA ARG A 74 -7.47 6.44 -5.57
C ARG A 74 -6.21 7.08 -4.99
N ALA A 75 -6.31 8.35 -4.56
CA ALA A 75 -5.17 9.08 -4.00
C ALA A 75 -4.66 8.46 -2.68
N ARG A 76 -5.57 8.07 -1.78
CA ARG A 76 -5.22 7.41 -0.51
C ARG A 76 -4.60 6.04 -0.74
N THR A 77 -5.16 5.23 -1.63
CA THR A 77 -4.61 3.91 -1.96
C THR A 77 -3.23 4.01 -2.58
N ALA A 78 -3.01 4.92 -3.53
CA ALA A 78 -1.69 5.19 -4.11
C ALA A 78 -0.66 5.58 -3.03
N ALA A 79 -1.02 6.50 -2.12
CA ALA A 79 -0.15 6.92 -1.03
C ALA A 79 0.17 5.80 -0.04
N ARG A 80 -0.77 4.89 0.22
CA ARG A 80 -0.54 3.70 1.05
C ARG A 80 0.43 2.73 0.39
N ILE A 81 0.24 2.42 -0.89
CA ILE A 81 1.17 1.54 -1.64
C ILE A 81 2.57 2.15 -1.66
N ARG A 82 2.69 3.48 -1.89
CA ARG A 82 3.98 4.19 -1.81
C ARG A 82 4.64 4.02 -0.46
N ARG A 83 3.88 4.26 0.62
CA ARG A 83 4.35 4.14 1.99
C ARG A 83 4.78 2.71 2.31
N LEU A 84 4.06 1.72 1.78
CA LEU A 84 4.36 0.32 1.95
C LEU A 84 5.69 -0.05 1.26
N ARG A 85 5.88 0.36 0.00
CA ARG A 85 7.14 0.16 -0.75
C ARG A 85 8.34 0.89 -0.11
N ALA A 86 8.11 2.04 0.52
CA ALA A 86 9.17 2.80 1.19
C ALA A 86 9.44 2.39 2.65
N SER A 87 8.67 1.45 3.21
CA SER A 87 8.80 1.05 4.61
C SER A 87 9.96 0.08 4.80
N GLN A 88 10.74 0.27 5.87
CA GLN A 88 11.75 -0.71 6.31
C GLN A 88 11.09 -1.98 6.89
N ASP A 89 9.89 -1.81 7.46
CA ASP A 89 9.02 -2.88 7.95
C ASP A 89 7.65 -2.80 7.24
N PRO A 90 7.52 -3.38 6.03
CA PRO A 90 6.25 -3.40 5.33
C PRO A 90 5.24 -4.38 5.95
N ALA A 91 5.70 -5.46 6.55
CA ALA A 91 4.84 -6.47 7.17
C ALA A 91 4.13 -5.92 8.42
N GLY A 92 4.86 -5.27 9.33
CA GLY A 92 4.25 -4.59 10.48
C GLY A 92 3.27 -3.51 10.07
N LEU A 93 3.54 -2.77 8.99
CA LEU A 93 2.61 -1.76 8.47
C LEU A 93 1.30 -2.37 7.93
N LEU A 94 1.38 -3.49 7.21
CA LEU A 94 0.19 -4.22 6.75
C LEU A 94 -0.60 -4.80 7.92
N ALA A 95 0.08 -5.40 8.89
CA ALA A 95 -0.54 -5.96 10.10
C ALA A 95 -1.28 -4.88 10.91
N ASP A 96 -0.67 -3.70 11.07
CA ASP A 96 -1.29 -2.53 11.70
C ASP A 96 -2.54 -2.06 10.94
N TRP A 97 -2.47 -2.00 9.60
CA TRP A 97 -3.60 -1.58 8.77
C TRP A 97 -4.76 -2.57 8.78
N TRP A 98 -4.49 -3.86 8.93
CA TRP A 98 -5.52 -4.89 9.06
C TRP A 98 -5.99 -5.10 10.50
N GLY A 99 -5.27 -4.55 11.48
CA GLY A 99 -5.61 -4.70 12.89
C GLY A 99 -5.46 -6.14 13.38
N GLY A 100 -4.52 -6.90 12.81
CA GLY A 100 -4.24 -8.27 13.23
C GLY A 100 -5.23 -9.34 12.76
N GLU A 101 -6.25 -9.00 11.96
CA GLU A 101 -7.29 -9.93 11.54
C GLU A 101 -7.53 -9.86 10.02
N VAL A 102 -7.67 -11.02 9.38
CA VAL A 102 -8.11 -11.16 7.98
C VAL A 102 -9.47 -11.88 8.00
N GLU A 103 -10.51 -11.27 7.46
CA GLU A 103 -11.83 -11.91 7.32
C GLU A 103 -11.70 -13.15 6.43
N SER A 104 -12.19 -14.29 6.92
CA SER A 104 -11.99 -15.63 6.37
C SER A 104 -12.81 -15.95 5.10
N GLY A 105 -13.26 -14.93 4.35
CA GLY A 105 -14.23 -15.11 3.27
C GLY A 105 -13.73 -14.88 1.83
N LEU A 106 -12.62 -14.17 1.63
CA LEU A 106 -12.13 -13.79 0.31
C LEU A 106 -10.59 -13.85 0.29
N VAL A 107 -10.04 -15.02 -0.03
CA VAL A 107 -8.60 -15.21 -0.25
C VAL A 107 -8.26 -14.77 -1.67
N ASP A 108 -8.33 -13.47 -1.94
CA ASP A 108 -7.71 -12.88 -3.13
C ASP A 108 -6.20 -12.77 -2.87
N PHE A 109 -5.36 -12.69 -3.91
CA PHE A 109 -3.89 -12.60 -3.74
C PHE A 109 -3.44 -11.39 -2.88
N GLY A 110 -4.21 -10.29 -2.89
CA GLY A 110 -3.99 -9.15 -2.00
C GLY A 110 -4.14 -9.53 -0.52
N THR A 111 -5.01 -10.50 -0.23
CA THR A 111 -5.19 -11.12 1.08
C THR A 111 -4.03 -12.05 1.43
N ASN A 112 -3.41 -12.72 0.45
CA ASN A 112 -2.24 -13.58 0.66
C ASN A 112 -1.03 -12.79 1.20
N LEU A 113 -0.70 -11.63 0.62
CA LEU A 113 0.38 -10.77 1.12
C LEU A 113 0.12 -10.31 2.57
N VAL A 114 -1.13 -9.98 2.89
CA VAL A 114 -1.55 -9.59 4.25
C VAL A 114 -1.48 -10.78 5.20
N GLN A 115 -1.86 -11.99 4.77
CA GLN A 115 -1.72 -13.19 5.57
C GLN A 115 -0.26 -13.41 5.94
N HIS A 116 0.67 -13.37 4.99
CA HIS A 116 2.11 -13.49 5.31
C HIS A 116 2.58 -12.40 6.28
N ALA A 117 2.11 -11.16 6.12
CA ALA A 117 2.42 -10.09 7.07
C ALA A 117 1.94 -10.40 8.49
N LEU A 118 0.75 -10.98 8.64
CA LEU A 118 0.20 -11.38 9.95
C LEU A 118 0.91 -12.58 10.57
N HIS A 119 1.46 -13.49 9.76
CA HIS A 119 2.26 -14.63 10.25
C HIS A 119 3.71 -14.26 10.55
N GLY A 120 4.13 -13.02 10.28
CA GLY A 120 5.48 -12.54 10.54
C GLY A 120 6.49 -12.81 9.42
N ASP A 121 6.03 -13.28 8.24
CA ASP A 121 6.86 -13.58 7.06
C ASP A 121 7.33 -12.29 6.36
N SER A 122 8.14 -11.51 7.06
CA SER A 122 8.55 -10.17 6.64
C SER A 122 9.38 -10.17 5.36
N ASP A 123 10.19 -11.22 5.14
CA ASP A 123 11.03 -11.35 3.96
C ASP A 123 10.20 -11.63 2.70
N TYR A 124 9.19 -12.50 2.79
CA TYR A 124 8.26 -12.73 1.69
C TYR A 124 7.52 -11.44 1.30
N VAL A 125 7.01 -10.71 2.30
CA VAL A 125 6.31 -9.44 2.06
C VAL A 125 7.24 -8.44 1.39
N ARG A 126 8.49 -8.32 1.86
CA ARG A 126 9.48 -7.43 1.26
C ARG A 126 9.81 -7.84 -0.17
N GLU A 127 10.05 -9.11 -0.44
CA GLU A 127 10.34 -9.61 -1.78
C GLU A 127 9.17 -9.35 -2.73
N ALA A 128 7.95 -9.72 -2.34
CA ALA A 128 6.75 -9.56 -3.15
C ALA A 128 6.49 -8.09 -3.54
N LEU A 129 6.77 -7.14 -2.64
CA LEU A 129 6.59 -5.71 -2.89
C LEU A 129 7.65 -5.10 -3.82
N HIS A 130 8.86 -5.66 -3.83
CA HIS A 130 10.00 -5.13 -4.59
C HIS A 130 10.32 -5.96 -5.85
N ARG A 131 9.59 -7.05 -6.09
CA ARG A 131 9.77 -7.88 -7.28
C ARG A 131 9.64 -7.02 -8.55
N PRO A 132 10.59 -7.12 -9.50
CA PRO A 132 10.55 -6.37 -10.75
C PRO A 132 9.19 -6.47 -11.43
N ARG A 133 8.66 -5.33 -11.87
CA ARG A 133 7.33 -5.25 -12.46
C ARG A 133 7.42 -5.57 -13.96
N ARG A 134 7.17 -6.83 -14.31
CA ARG A 134 7.07 -7.28 -15.71
C ARG A 134 5.62 -7.31 -16.15
N GLU A 135 5.27 -6.51 -17.15
CA GLU A 135 3.88 -6.32 -17.58
C GLU A 135 3.67 -6.72 -19.03
N TYR A 136 2.56 -7.38 -19.32
CA TYR A 136 2.16 -7.76 -20.67
C TYR A 136 1.13 -6.76 -21.20
N LEU A 137 1.60 -5.66 -21.79
CA LEU A 137 0.76 -4.52 -22.16
C LEU A 137 0.35 -4.64 -23.64
N ARG A 138 -0.58 -5.52 -23.98
CA ARG A 138 -1.00 -5.70 -25.38
C ARG A 138 -2.07 -4.71 -25.84
N ARG A 139 -2.82 -4.12 -24.92
CA ARG A 139 -3.86 -3.12 -25.23
C ARG A 139 -3.39 -1.74 -24.79
N LEU A 140 -3.84 -0.71 -25.51
CA LEU A 140 -3.57 0.69 -25.15
C LEU A 140 -4.17 1.04 -23.78
N GLU A 141 -5.29 0.43 -23.42
CA GLU A 141 -5.97 0.57 -22.12
C GLU A 141 -5.05 0.10 -20.98
N ASP A 142 -4.47 -1.10 -21.10
CA ASP A 142 -3.56 -1.67 -20.09
C ASP A 142 -2.31 -0.80 -19.90
N LEU A 143 -1.76 -0.28 -21.01
CA LEU A 143 -0.62 0.63 -20.99
C LEU A 143 -0.97 1.94 -20.29
N ALA A 144 -2.09 2.55 -20.64
CA ALA A 144 -2.56 3.80 -20.03
C ALA A 144 -2.79 3.66 -18.53
N ASP A 145 -3.45 2.58 -18.13
CA ASP A 145 -3.75 2.26 -16.73
C ASP A 145 -2.49 1.99 -15.93
N THR A 146 -1.52 1.25 -16.51
CA THR A 146 -0.23 0.98 -15.87
C THR A 146 0.55 2.27 -15.62
N VAL A 147 0.69 3.11 -16.65
CA VAL A 147 1.39 4.41 -16.55
C VAL A 147 0.71 5.30 -15.51
N SER A 148 -0.62 5.40 -15.59
CA SER A 148 -1.41 6.25 -14.68
C SER A 148 -1.35 5.78 -13.24
N SER A 149 -1.42 4.46 -13.01
CA SER A 149 -1.36 3.87 -11.68
C SER A 149 0.02 4.01 -11.06
N GLU A 150 1.08 3.62 -11.79
CA GLU A 150 2.44 3.67 -11.24
C GLU A 150 2.92 5.10 -11.03
N ARG A 151 2.62 6.04 -11.93
CA ARG A 151 2.95 7.45 -11.69
C ARG A 151 2.35 7.95 -10.37
N ARG A 152 1.07 7.62 -10.12
CA ARG A 152 0.38 8.01 -8.87
C ARG A 152 0.97 7.30 -7.65
N ILE A 153 1.31 6.01 -7.76
CA ILE A 153 1.95 5.26 -6.68
C ILE A 153 3.31 5.85 -6.36
N MET A 154 4.13 6.21 -7.35
CA MET A 154 5.42 6.88 -7.13
C MET A 154 5.26 8.33 -6.63
N GLY A 155 4.08 8.93 -6.84
CA GLY A 155 3.81 10.30 -6.38
C GLY A 155 4.35 11.38 -7.30
N LEU A 156 4.61 11.03 -8.54
CA LEU A 156 5.13 11.95 -9.55
C LEU A 156 3.99 12.78 -10.12
N SER A 157 4.24 14.07 -10.32
CA SER A 157 3.42 14.86 -11.24
C SER A 157 3.64 14.39 -12.68
N ILE A 158 2.76 14.80 -13.60
CA ILE A 158 2.96 14.48 -15.02
C ILE A 158 4.26 15.11 -15.53
N ASP A 159 4.55 16.34 -15.10
CA ASP A 159 5.76 17.07 -15.44
C ASP A 159 7.03 16.40 -14.90
N ASP A 160 6.99 15.86 -13.67
CA ASP A 160 8.13 15.11 -13.11
C ASP A 160 8.38 13.80 -13.84
N LEU A 161 7.33 13.07 -14.21
CA LEU A 161 7.46 11.86 -15.01
C LEU A 161 8.03 12.17 -16.40
N ALA A 162 7.51 13.20 -17.06
CA ALA A 162 7.98 13.63 -18.37
C ALA A 162 9.47 14.00 -18.32
N ARG A 163 9.89 14.76 -17.30
CA ARG A 163 11.30 15.11 -17.08
C ARG A 163 12.17 13.88 -16.83
N THR A 164 11.70 12.94 -16.01
CA THR A 164 12.45 11.71 -15.67
C THR A 164 12.60 10.78 -16.88
N ALA A 165 11.55 10.67 -17.71
CA ALA A 165 11.56 9.88 -18.93
C ALA A 165 12.21 10.63 -20.13
N ASP A 166 12.52 11.91 -19.97
CA ASP A 166 13.00 12.83 -21.00
C ASP A 166 12.09 12.83 -22.25
N VAL A 167 10.79 12.95 -22.03
CA VAL A 167 9.74 13.05 -23.07
C VAL A 167 8.90 14.31 -22.89
N ASP A 168 8.09 14.64 -23.89
CA ASP A 168 7.18 15.78 -23.81
C ASP A 168 6.04 15.52 -22.80
N VAL A 169 5.67 16.54 -22.01
CA VAL A 169 4.57 16.46 -21.04
C VAL A 169 3.25 16.09 -21.71
N SER A 170 3.01 16.57 -22.94
CA SER A 170 1.82 16.25 -23.73
C SER A 170 1.76 14.77 -24.12
N ASP A 171 2.90 14.14 -24.37
CA ASP A 171 3.00 12.72 -24.70
C ASP A 171 2.64 11.85 -23.48
N VAL A 172 3.08 12.23 -22.27
CA VAL A 172 2.67 11.54 -21.03
C VAL A 172 1.15 11.65 -20.81
N ARG A 173 0.57 12.85 -21.00
CA ARG A 173 -0.89 13.04 -20.87
C ARG A 173 -1.68 12.20 -21.87
N ARG A 174 -1.17 12.04 -23.08
CA ARG A 174 -1.81 11.24 -24.14
C ARG A 174 -1.69 9.75 -23.82
N LEU A 175 -0.51 9.31 -23.38
CA LEU A 175 -0.27 7.93 -22.99
C LEU A 175 -1.18 7.49 -21.82
N GLU A 176 -1.36 8.32 -20.79
CA GLU A 176 -2.31 8.05 -19.68
C GLU A 176 -3.78 7.98 -20.11
N ARG A 177 -4.10 8.38 -21.34
CA ARG A 177 -5.45 8.35 -21.92
C ARG A 177 -5.59 7.35 -23.07
N GLY A 178 -4.55 6.57 -23.36
CA GLY A 178 -4.54 5.66 -24.51
C GLY A 178 -4.59 6.38 -25.86
N LEU A 179 -4.15 7.64 -25.93
CA LEU A 179 -4.18 8.46 -27.14
C LEU A 179 -2.86 8.38 -27.93
N PRO A 180 -2.89 8.70 -29.24
CA PRO A 180 -1.68 8.69 -30.08
C PRO A 180 -0.56 9.55 -29.52
N VAL A 181 0.70 9.11 -29.64
CA VAL A 181 1.90 9.82 -29.13
C VAL A 181 2.80 10.30 -30.25
N SER A 182 3.77 11.15 -29.93
CA SER A 182 4.65 11.75 -30.94
C SER A 182 5.71 10.80 -31.47
N ARG A 183 6.18 9.85 -30.65
CA ARG A 183 7.28 8.96 -30.98
C ARG A 183 6.99 7.53 -30.51
N PRO A 184 7.41 6.50 -31.27
CA PRO A 184 7.28 5.11 -30.84
C PRO A 184 8.02 4.80 -29.53
N SER A 185 9.15 5.46 -29.28
CA SER A 185 9.97 5.23 -28.08
C SER A 185 9.35 5.81 -26.80
N THR A 186 8.36 6.70 -26.91
CA THR A 186 7.75 7.39 -25.76
C THR A 186 7.25 6.41 -24.70
N ALA A 187 6.52 5.36 -25.10
CA ALA A 187 5.95 4.40 -24.14
C ALA A 187 7.04 3.68 -23.33
N ARG A 188 8.09 3.20 -23.99
CA ARG A 188 9.17 2.46 -23.32
C ARG A 188 9.94 3.36 -22.35
N ARG A 189 10.26 4.60 -22.74
CA ARG A 189 10.95 5.55 -21.86
C ARG A 189 10.13 5.92 -20.62
N VAL A 190 8.82 6.09 -20.78
CA VAL A 190 7.91 6.35 -19.66
C VAL A 190 7.83 5.14 -18.73
N LEU A 191 7.73 3.92 -19.26
CA LEU A 191 7.70 2.70 -18.46
C LEU A 191 9.02 2.46 -17.72
N ASP A 192 10.16 2.70 -18.38
CA ASP A 192 11.49 2.59 -17.78
C ASP A 192 11.63 3.56 -16.60
N ALA A 193 11.19 4.82 -16.76
CA ALA A 193 11.17 5.81 -15.68
C ALA A 193 10.25 5.42 -14.51
N LEU A 194 9.26 4.57 -14.74
CA LEU A 194 8.36 4.00 -13.72
C LEU A 194 8.86 2.66 -13.16
N GLY A 195 10.01 2.15 -13.63
CA GLY A 195 10.53 0.85 -13.23
C GLY A 195 9.66 -0.33 -13.67
N VAL A 196 8.94 -0.18 -14.79
CA VAL A 196 8.09 -1.21 -15.40
C VAL A 196 8.77 -1.76 -16.63
N GLU A 197 8.99 -3.08 -16.66
CA GLU A 197 9.57 -3.79 -17.79
C GLU A 197 8.44 -4.38 -18.66
N PRO A 198 8.15 -3.81 -19.85
CA PRO A 198 7.12 -4.36 -20.72
C PRO A 198 7.61 -5.60 -21.46
N THR A 199 6.89 -6.71 -21.32
CA THR A 199 7.08 -7.95 -22.08
C THR A 199 6.33 -7.96 -23.42
N ALA A 200 5.32 -7.10 -23.54
CA ALA A 200 4.67 -6.72 -24.79
C ALA A 200 4.24 -5.25 -24.72
N LEU A 201 4.15 -4.60 -25.88
CA LEU A 201 3.60 -3.26 -26.05
C LEU A 201 2.51 -3.30 -27.12
N PRO A 202 1.48 -2.44 -27.03
CA PRO A 202 0.49 -2.32 -28.08
C PRO A 202 1.10 -1.60 -29.29
N ASP A 203 0.46 -1.74 -30.45
CA ASP A 203 0.78 -0.91 -31.60
C ASP A 203 0.41 0.54 -31.28
N LEU A 204 1.43 1.40 -31.18
CA LEU A 204 1.23 2.81 -30.86
C LEU A 204 0.81 3.56 -32.11
N VAL A 205 -0.33 4.24 -32.04
CA VAL A 205 -0.73 5.21 -33.05
C VAL A 205 0.14 6.46 -32.89
N LEU A 206 0.75 6.90 -33.97
CA LEU A 206 1.55 8.13 -33.99
C LEU A 206 0.68 9.33 -34.40
N ARG A 207 0.99 10.50 -33.84
CA ARG A 207 0.33 11.76 -34.19
C ARG A 207 0.95 12.43 -35.41
#